data_AF-A0AAU6MAL6-F1
#
_entry.id   AF-A0AAU6MAL6-F1
#
_cell.length_a   1.000
_cell.length_b   1.000
_cell.length_c   1.000
_cell.angle_alpha   90.00
_cell.angle_beta   90.00
_cell.angle_gamma   90.00
#
_symmetry.space_group_name_H-M   'P 1'
#
loop_
_entity.id
_entity.type
_entity.pdbx_description
1 polymer ?
#
loop_
_entity_poly.entity_id
_entity_poly.type
_entity_poly.pdbx_seq_one_letter_code
_entity_poly.pdbx_strand_id
1 'polypeptide(L)'
;MNPDHEGLLALFDREMREHARPDGPGVRVERTGEVVRQVGAADDWNAVVWSAPDLDPARADAVIAAQVAHYEALGHGEFEWKLYAHDRPAGLADRLLAAGFEAEEPETLLVAPVAELSTAVELPGGVRLRTVNDADDVELMARAHERAFGSDWSRLRHQVLARLAEDPDGFVGVLAMAGDEPVSSARMELHPGTGFAGLWGGGTVEAWRGKGIYRALVAFRARIAAERGYHYLQVDASEMSSPILRRLGFAALSTTTPYVYRSH
;
A
#
# COMPACT_ATOMS: atom_id res chain seq x y z
N MET A 1 16.64 10.78 17.21
CA MET A 1 15.85 10.79 15.95
C MET A 1 16.05 12.13 15.28
N ASN A 2 16.14 12.15 13.95
CA ASN A 2 16.25 13.39 13.16
C ASN A 2 14.91 14.15 13.27
N PRO A 3 14.86 15.44 13.65
CA PRO A 3 13.60 16.19 13.77
C PRO A 3 12.75 16.20 12.48
N ASP A 4 13.38 16.02 11.31
CA ASP A 4 12.69 15.83 10.02
C ASP A 4 11.93 14.49 9.94
N HIS A 5 12.45 13.43 10.57
CA HIS A 5 11.82 12.11 10.63
C HIS A 5 10.56 12.11 11.48
N GLU A 6 10.61 12.67 12.68
CA GLU A 6 9.46 12.72 13.59
C GLU A 6 8.31 13.56 12.99
N GLY A 7 8.66 14.70 12.37
CA GLY A 7 7.71 15.53 11.64
C GLY A 7 7.07 14.80 10.46
N LEU A 8 7.85 14.05 9.68
CA LEU A 8 7.34 13.28 8.55
C LEU A 8 6.47 12.10 8.97
N LEU A 9 6.83 11.40 10.05
CA LEU A 9 5.99 10.33 10.61
C LEU A 9 4.66 10.89 11.13
N ALA A 10 4.68 11.98 11.90
CA ALA A 10 3.46 12.62 12.39
C ALA A 10 2.58 13.14 11.23
N LEU A 11 3.19 13.66 10.16
CA LEU A 11 2.48 14.05 8.94
C LEU A 11 1.82 12.84 8.27
N PHE A 12 2.55 11.73 8.14
CA PHE A 12 2.02 10.49 7.58
C PHE A 12 0.84 9.96 8.42
N ASP A 13 1.00 9.86 9.74
CA ASP A 13 -0.07 9.38 10.62
C ASP A 13 -1.32 10.25 10.53
N ARG A 14 -1.15 11.57 10.51
CA ARG A 14 -2.26 12.50 10.37
C ARG A 14 -2.98 12.33 9.03
N GLU A 15 -2.25 12.43 7.92
CA GLU A 15 -2.86 12.52 6.59
C GLU A 15 -3.31 11.17 6.04
N MET A 16 -2.53 10.11 6.28
CA MET A 16 -2.75 8.79 5.68
C MET A 16 -3.51 7.83 6.59
N ARG A 17 -3.57 8.08 7.90
CA ARG A 17 -4.17 7.15 8.87
C ARG A 17 -5.35 7.77 9.62
N GLU A 18 -5.14 8.81 10.41
CA GLU A 18 -6.21 9.50 11.16
C GLU A 18 -7.25 10.16 10.21
N HIS A 19 -6.74 10.85 9.19
CA HIS A 19 -7.55 11.44 8.13
C HIS A 19 -7.62 10.58 6.87
N ALA A 20 -7.46 9.26 7.01
CA ALA A 20 -7.57 8.32 5.90
C ALA A 20 -8.83 8.58 5.05
N ARG A 21 -8.64 8.46 3.74
CA ARG A 21 -9.69 8.56 2.72
C ARG A 21 -9.92 7.17 2.15
N PRO A 22 -11.12 6.89 1.60
CA PRO A 22 -11.36 5.62 0.93
C PRO A 22 -10.28 5.35 -0.09
N ASP A 23 -9.69 4.16 -0.03
CA ASP A 23 -8.64 3.81 -0.96
C ASP A 23 -9.18 3.63 -2.38
N GLY A 24 -10.50 3.39 -2.58
CA GLY A 24 -11.15 3.20 -3.89
C GLY A 24 -12.67 3.30 -3.99
N PRO A 25 -13.23 3.09 -5.19
CA PRO A 25 -14.66 3.03 -5.43
C PRO A 25 -15.33 1.90 -4.63
N GLY A 26 -16.52 2.18 -4.10
CA GLY A 26 -17.25 1.24 -3.24
C GLY A 26 -16.72 1.13 -1.81
N VAL A 27 -15.53 1.67 -1.54
CA VAL A 27 -14.91 1.68 -0.21
C VAL A 27 -15.32 2.94 0.55
N ARG A 28 -15.47 2.81 1.88
CA ARG A 28 -15.71 3.94 2.79
C ARG A 28 -14.75 3.90 3.97
N VAL A 29 -14.50 5.07 4.55
CA VAL A 29 -13.75 5.18 5.80
C VAL A 29 -14.69 5.60 6.93
N GLU A 30 -14.70 4.82 8.01
CA GLU A 30 -15.48 5.06 9.21
C GLU A 30 -14.55 5.45 10.37
N ARG A 31 -14.99 6.45 11.16
CA ARG A 31 -14.27 6.91 12.36
C ARG A 31 -15.13 6.61 13.57
N THR A 32 -14.69 5.67 14.40
CA THR A 32 -15.50 5.16 15.53
C THR A 32 -14.89 5.58 16.87
N GLY A 33 -14.50 6.85 16.98
CA GLY A 33 -13.88 7.44 18.17
C GLY A 33 -12.43 6.99 18.38
N GLU A 34 -12.24 5.72 18.72
CA GLU A 34 -10.94 5.15 19.11
C GLU A 34 -10.15 4.55 17.94
N VAL A 35 -10.80 4.33 16.79
CA VAL A 35 -10.16 3.80 15.57
C VAL A 35 -10.71 4.45 14.31
N VAL A 36 -9.90 4.39 13.25
CA VAL A 36 -10.32 4.63 11.87
C VAL A 36 -10.23 3.31 11.12
N ARG A 37 -11.30 2.96 10.42
CA ARG A 37 -11.39 1.71 9.64
C ARG A 37 -11.87 1.97 8.22
N GLN A 38 -11.39 1.14 7.31
CA GLN A 38 -11.80 1.07 5.93
C GLN A 38 -12.73 -0.12 5.71
N VAL A 39 -13.85 0.12 5.04
CA VAL A 39 -14.86 -0.90 4.78
C VAL A 39 -15.26 -0.88 3.31
N GLY A 40 -15.05 -1.99 2.61
CA GLY A 40 -15.43 -2.19 1.21
C GLY A 40 -16.35 -3.39 1.03
N ALA A 41 -16.31 -4.00 -0.16
CA ALA A 41 -16.86 -5.32 -0.40
C ALA A 41 -15.98 -6.41 0.25
N ALA A 42 -16.46 -7.65 0.26
CA ALA A 42 -15.75 -8.78 0.85
C ALA A 42 -14.35 -9.01 0.24
N ASP A 43 -14.17 -8.69 -1.04
CA ASP A 43 -12.90 -8.86 -1.78
C ASP A 43 -11.99 -7.61 -1.74
N ASP A 44 -12.46 -6.52 -1.13
CA ASP A 44 -11.66 -5.32 -0.93
C ASP A 44 -10.71 -5.46 0.26
N TRP A 45 -9.72 -4.59 0.33
CA TRP A 45 -8.88 -4.49 1.52
C TRP A 45 -9.67 -3.81 2.64
N ASN A 46 -10.12 -4.63 3.60
CA ASN A 46 -10.82 -4.20 4.79
C ASN A 46 -9.84 -4.13 5.94
N ALA A 47 -9.70 -2.96 6.57
CA ALA A 47 -8.68 -2.77 7.58
C ALA A 47 -9.01 -1.72 8.64
N VAL A 48 -8.55 -1.94 9.86
CA VAL A 48 -8.29 -0.88 10.84
C VAL A 48 -6.95 -0.25 10.51
N VAL A 49 -6.94 1.04 10.15
CA VAL A 49 -5.75 1.76 9.65
C VAL A 49 -5.14 2.72 10.68
N TRP A 50 -5.87 3.00 11.75
CA TRP A 50 -5.45 3.89 12.82
C TRP A 50 -6.14 3.52 14.14
N SER A 51 -5.39 3.64 15.24
CA SER A 51 -5.91 3.66 16.60
C SER A 51 -5.46 4.92 17.32
N ALA A 52 -6.32 5.45 18.18
CA ALA A 52 -6.04 6.69 18.88
C ALA A 52 -4.81 6.58 19.79
N PRO A 53 -3.91 7.58 19.80
CA PRO A 53 -2.69 7.52 20.61
C PRO A 53 -2.96 7.56 22.12
N ASP A 54 -4.16 7.98 22.52
CA ASP A 54 -4.69 8.00 23.88
C ASP A 54 -5.71 6.87 24.16
N LEU A 55 -5.79 5.85 23.30
CA LEU A 55 -6.58 4.64 23.55
C LEU A 55 -6.19 4.03 24.89
N ASP A 56 -7.13 4.05 25.83
CA ASP A 56 -6.95 3.49 27.18
C ASP A 56 -6.62 1.99 27.09
N PRO A 57 -5.48 1.55 27.65
CA PRO A 57 -5.14 0.12 27.73
C PRO A 57 -6.25 -0.75 28.36
N ALA A 58 -7.11 -0.20 29.22
CA ALA A 58 -8.24 -0.93 29.79
C ALA A 58 -9.41 -1.12 28.82
N ARG A 59 -9.48 -0.31 27.75
CA ARG A 59 -10.53 -0.36 26.72
C ARG A 59 -10.09 -1.04 25.43
N ALA A 60 -8.78 -1.17 25.20
CA ALA A 60 -8.23 -1.72 23.96
C ALA A 60 -8.87 -3.07 23.55
N ASP A 61 -9.04 -4.01 24.49
CA ASP A 61 -9.63 -5.32 24.18
C ASP A 61 -11.10 -5.20 23.72
N ALA A 62 -11.86 -4.30 24.33
CA ALA A 62 -13.24 -4.04 23.94
C ALA A 62 -13.33 -3.36 22.56
N VAL A 63 -12.37 -2.48 22.24
CA VAL A 63 -12.27 -1.84 20.92
C VAL A 63 -11.97 -2.87 19.83
N ILE A 64 -11.01 -3.77 20.07
CA ILE A 64 -10.66 -4.87 19.16
C ILE A 64 -11.88 -5.77 18.94
N ALA A 65 -12.55 -6.20 20.01
CA ALA A 65 -13.75 -7.03 19.92
C ALA A 65 -14.88 -6.34 19.13
N ALA A 66 -15.03 -5.02 19.25
CA ALA A 66 -16.01 -4.26 18.47
C ALA A 66 -15.69 -4.22 16.97
N GLN A 67 -14.41 -4.28 16.58
CA GLN A 67 -14.03 -4.35 15.17
C GLN A 67 -14.27 -5.75 14.59
N VAL A 68 -13.93 -6.80 15.35
CA VAL A 68 -14.26 -8.18 14.97
C VAL A 68 -15.76 -8.33 14.74
N ALA A 69 -16.59 -7.96 15.71
CA ALA A 69 -18.04 -8.06 15.60
C ALA A 69 -18.61 -7.23 14.43
N HIS A 70 -17.98 -6.09 14.10
CA HIS A 70 -18.39 -5.27 12.97
C HIS A 70 -18.18 -5.99 11.63
N TYR A 71 -16.98 -6.52 11.39
CA TYR A 71 -16.66 -7.18 10.13
C TYR A 71 -17.35 -8.54 10.00
N GLU A 72 -17.54 -9.27 11.10
CA GLU A 72 -18.38 -10.48 11.12
C GLU A 72 -19.84 -10.17 10.74
N ALA A 73 -20.41 -9.08 11.27
CA ALA A 73 -21.78 -8.67 10.93
C ALA A 73 -21.95 -8.26 9.46
N LEU A 74 -20.86 -7.85 8.79
CA LEU A 74 -20.82 -7.58 7.35
C LEU A 74 -20.58 -8.86 6.52
N GLY A 75 -20.36 -10.01 7.16
CA GLY A 75 -20.06 -11.26 6.50
C GLY A 75 -18.70 -11.28 5.81
N HIS A 76 -17.74 -10.46 6.26
CA HIS A 76 -16.39 -10.48 5.71
C HIS A 76 -15.62 -11.68 6.25
N GLY A 77 -15.01 -12.44 5.33
CA GLY A 77 -14.20 -13.62 5.68
C GLY A 77 -12.87 -13.25 6.33
N GLU A 78 -12.33 -12.06 6.03
CA GLU A 78 -11.12 -11.55 6.66
C GLU A 78 -11.09 -10.02 6.73
N PHE A 79 -10.33 -9.48 7.68
CA PHE A 79 -9.92 -8.07 7.71
C PHE A 79 -8.59 -7.91 8.45
N GLU A 80 -7.89 -6.83 8.17
CA GLU A 80 -6.58 -6.52 8.76
C GLU A 80 -6.69 -5.50 9.90
N TRP A 81 -5.89 -5.64 10.94
CA TRP A 81 -5.46 -4.54 11.77
C TRP A 81 -4.03 -4.17 11.37
N LYS A 82 -3.87 -3.03 10.70
CA LYS A 82 -2.56 -2.55 10.24
C LYS A 82 -1.81 -1.91 11.40
N LEU A 83 -1.00 -2.72 12.09
CA LEU A 83 -0.31 -2.28 13.30
C LEU A 83 1.05 -1.69 12.98
N TYR A 84 1.27 -0.44 13.37
CA TYR A 84 2.59 0.18 13.30
C TYR A 84 3.33 0.03 14.64
N ALA A 85 4.65 -0.14 14.59
CA ALA A 85 5.49 -0.35 15.78
C ALA A 85 5.46 0.81 16.79
N HIS A 86 5.00 2.00 16.36
CA HIS A 86 4.85 3.18 17.20
C HIS A 86 3.41 3.37 17.72
N ASP A 87 2.48 2.47 17.37
CA ASP A 87 1.10 2.53 17.82
C ASP A 87 0.96 2.30 19.32
N ARG A 88 -0.10 2.88 19.86
CA ARG A 88 -0.49 2.76 21.26
C ARG A 88 -1.85 2.07 21.39
N PRO A 89 -2.12 1.44 22.53
CA PRO A 89 -1.25 1.29 23.71
C PRO A 89 -0.11 0.29 23.50
N ALA A 90 0.91 0.34 24.36
CA ALA A 90 1.93 -0.72 24.39
C ALA A 90 1.26 -2.08 24.63
N GLY A 91 1.74 -3.11 23.94
CA GLY A 91 1.15 -4.46 23.99
C GLY A 91 -0.08 -4.66 23.09
N LEU A 92 -0.41 -3.72 22.20
CA LEU A 92 -1.52 -3.87 21.25
C LEU A 92 -1.37 -5.12 20.36
N ALA A 93 -0.14 -5.45 19.94
CA ALA A 93 0.19 -6.70 19.25
C ALA A 93 -0.29 -7.95 20.00
N ASP A 94 0.06 -8.07 21.29
CA ASP A 94 -0.31 -9.23 22.11
C ASP A 94 -1.83 -9.34 22.29
N ARG A 95 -2.52 -8.19 22.34
CA ARG A 95 -3.98 -8.13 22.44
C ARG A 95 -4.67 -8.57 21.15
N LEU A 96 -4.12 -8.19 19.99
CA LEU A 96 -4.62 -8.65 18.69
C LEU A 96 -4.47 -10.18 18.57
N LEU A 97 -3.31 -10.74 18.94
CA LEU A 97 -3.11 -12.19 18.97
C LEU A 97 -4.11 -12.89 19.91
N ALA A 98 -4.34 -12.34 21.11
CA ALA A 98 -5.31 -12.88 22.05
C ALA A 98 -6.76 -12.81 21.55
N ALA A 99 -7.07 -11.88 20.65
CA ALA A 99 -8.36 -11.73 20.00
C ALA A 99 -8.53 -12.61 18.75
N GLY A 100 -7.54 -13.44 18.41
CA GLY A 100 -7.61 -14.38 17.29
C GLY A 100 -7.06 -13.86 15.96
N PHE A 101 -6.35 -12.72 15.97
CA PHE A 101 -5.62 -12.27 14.79
C PHE A 101 -4.33 -13.09 14.61
N GLU A 102 -3.92 -13.27 13.36
CA GLU A 102 -2.66 -13.87 12.95
C GLU A 102 -1.72 -12.77 12.43
N ALA A 103 -0.48 -12.74 12.93
CA ALA A 103 0.52 -11.81 12.41
C ALA A 103 1.11 -12.34 11.09
N GLU A 104 1.14 -11.50 10.06
CA GLU A 104 1.85 -11.75 8.82
C GLU A 104 3.27 -11.16 8.87
N GLU A 105 4.00 -11.25 7.75
CA GLU A 105 5.38 -10.79 7.66
C GLU A 105 5.48 -9.26 7.87
N PRO A 106 6.39 -8.78 8.73
CA PRO A 106 6.60 -7.35 8.92
C PRO A 106 7.12 -6.64 7.67
N GLU A 107 6.71 -5.39 7.49
CA GLU A 107 7.14 -4.52 6.40
C GLU A 107 7.73 -3.22 6.96
N THR A 108 8.57 -2.55 6.19
CA THR A 108 9.11 -1.24 6.56
C THR A 108 8.28 -0.14 5.91
N LEU A 109 7.68 0.76 6.71
CA LEU A 109 7.13 2.01 6.20
C LEU A 109 8.27 2.88 5.68
N LEU A 110 8.31 3.07 4.36
CA LEU A 110 9.28 3.90 3.67
C LEU A 110 8.59 5.11 3.05
N VAL A 111 9.15 6.30 3.26
CA VAL A 111 8.66 7.54 2.67
C VAL A 111 9.80 8.34 2.06
N ALA A 112 9.57 8.96 0.91
CA ALA A 112 10.51 9.86 0.25
C ALA A 112 9.83 11.14 -0.23
N PRO A 113 10.44 12.33 -0.02
CA PRO A 113 10.04 13.54 -0.73
C PRO A 113 10.22 13.34 -2.24
N VAL A 114 9.17 13.58 -3.02
CA VAL A 114 9.18 13.40 -4.49
C VAL A 114 10.27 14.25 -5.14
N ALA A 115 10.51 15.46 -4.63
CA ALA A 115 11.53 16.38 -5.13
C ALA A 115 12.98 15.87 -4.97
N GLU A 116 13.20 14.89 -4.07
CA GLU A 116 14.53 14.31 -3.82
C GLU A 116 14.76 13.02 -4.62
N LEU A 117 13.71 12.47 -5.24
CA LEU A 117 13.81 11.25 -6.02
C LEU A 117 14.29 11.53 -7.45
N SER A 118 15.14 10.63 -7.95
CA SER A 118 15.48 10.63 -9.38
C SER A 118 14.26 10.25 -10.22
N THR A 119 13.93 11.10 -11.18
CA THR A 119 12.90 10.86 -12.21
C THR A 119 13.50 10.33 -13.51
N ALA A 120 14.82 10.13 -13.56
CA ALA A 120 15.51 9.60 -14.72
C ALA A 120 15.24 8.09 -14.88
N VAL A 121 14.67 7.74 -16.03
CA VAL A 121 14.33 6.35 -16.36
C VAL A 121 15.44 5.75 -17.22
N GLU A 122 16.22 4.84 -16.62
CA GLU A 122 17.21 4.03 -17.32
C GLU A 122 16.70 2.60 -17.48
N LEU A 123 16.61 2.11 -18.72
CA LEU A 123 16.10 0.78 -19.04
C LEU A 123 17.13 -0.01 -19.84
N PRO A 124 17.14 -1.36 -19.72
CA PRO A 124 17.89 -2.20 -20.63
C PRO A 124 17.32 -2.08 -22.06
N GLY A 125 18.19 -2.29 -23.06
CA GLY A 125 17.80 -2.23 -24.47
C GLY A 125 16.61 -3.14 -24.78
N GLY A 126 15.64 -2.62 -25.53
CA GLY A 126 14.42 -3.35 -25.92
C GLY A 126 13.29 -3.35 -24.88
N VAL A 127 13.51 -2.77 -23.69
CA VAL A 127 12.46 -2.59 -22.68
C VAL A 127 11.86 -1.19 -22.74
N ARG A 128 10.53 -1.11 -22.68
CA ARG A 128 9.76 0.14 -22.64
C ARG A 128 8.82 0.15 -21.44
N LEU A 129 8.64 1.33 -20.83
CA LEU A 129 7.61 1.56 -19.82
C LEU A 129 6.39 2.23 -20.44
N ARG A 130 5.20 1.86 -19.98
CA ARG A 130 3.95 2.57 -20.31
C ARG A 130 2.93 2.45 -19.18
N THR A 131 1.98 3.39 -19.15
CA THR A 131 0.83 3.34 -18.24
C THR A 131 -0.19 2.30 -18.71
N VAL A 132 -0.97 1.79 -17.77
CA VAL A 132 -2.13 0.94 -18.01
C VAL A 132 -3.35 1.85 -18.22
N ASN A 133 -4.04 1.73 -19.36
CA ASN A 133 -5.14 2.64 -19.71
C ASN A 133 -6.45 1.93 -20.07
N ASP A 134 -6.40 0.64 -20.40
CA ASP A 134 -7.55 -0.14 -20.86
C ASP A 134 -7.48 -1.59 -20.36
N ALA A 135 -8.50 -2.38 -20.69
CA ALA A 135 -8.61 -3.76 -20.24
C ALA A 135 -7.45 -4.65 -20.75
N ASP A 136 -6.96 -4.44 -21.97
CA ASP A 136 -5.84 -5.22 -22.51
C ASP A 136 -4.55 -4.95 -21.74
N ASP A 137 -4.32 -3.69 -21.34
CA ASP A 137 -3.22 -3.34 -20.45
C ASP A 137 -3.36 -3.98 -19.07
N VAL A 138 -4.59 -4.10 -18.54
CA VAL A 138 -4.83 -4.80 -17.27
C VAL A 138 -4.47 -6.29 -17.38
N GLU A 139 -4.78 -6.95 -18.50
CA GLU A 139 -4.35 -8.35 -18.71
C GLU A 139 -2.84 -8.48 -18.68
N LEU A 140 -2.13 -7.57 -19.34
CA LEU A 140 -0.67 -7.57 -19.34
C LEU A 140 -0.10 -7.30 -17.94
N MET A 141 -0.76 -6.42 -17.18
CA MET A 141 -0.37 -6.09 -15.81
C MET A 141 -0.52 -7.29 -14.89
N ALA A 142 -1.66 -7.98 -14.97
CA ALA A 142 -1.93 -9.21 -14.26
C ALA A 142 -0.91 -10.28 -14.61
N ARG A 143 -0.67 -10.53 -15.91
CA ARG A 143 0.30 -11.53 -16.38
C ARG A 143 1.72 -11.27 -15.89
N ALA A 144 2.20 -10.02 -15.93
CA ALA A 144 3.53 -9.69 -15.37
C ALA A 144 3.59 -9.97 -13.87
N HIS A 145 2.52 -9.69 -13.15
CA HIS A 145 2.48 -9.85 -11.71
C HIS A 145 2.42 -11.32 -11.29
N GLU A 146 1.53 -12.12 -11.89
CA GLU A 146 1.44 -13.56 -11.68
C GLU A 146 2.79 -14.24 -11.90
N ARG A 147 3.51 -13.84 -12.96
CA ARG A 147 4.85 -14.38 -13.26
C ARG A 147 5.92 -13.91 -12.28
N ALA A 148 5.71 -12.81 -11.56
CA ALA A 148 6.67 -12.28 -10.61
C ALA A 148 6.48 -12.85 -9.19
N PHE A 149 5.23 -13.19 -8.81
CA PHE A 149 4.87 -13.58 -7.44
C PHE A 149 4.17 -14.94 -7.30
N GLY A 150 3.68 -15.54 -8.40
CA GLY A 150 3.09 -16.88 -8.40
C GLY A 150 1.68 -16.98 -7.81
N SER A 151 1.00 -15.86 -7.58
CA SER A 151 -0.35 -15.79 -7.00
C SER A 151 -1.43 -15.48 -8.05
N ASP A 152 -2.67 -15.96 -7.83
CA ASP A 152 -3.84 -15.59 -8.64
C ASP A 152 -4.10 -14.08 -8.54
N TRP A 153 -4.29 -13.45 -9.70
CA TRP A 153 -4.47 -12.01 -9.83
C TRP A 153 -5.88 -11.60 -10.25
N SER A 154 -6.82 -12.55 -10.32
CA SER A 154 -8.22 -12.32 -10.69
C SER A 154 -8.82 -11.15 -9.91
N ARG A 155 -8.59 -11.09 -8.59
CA ARG A 155 -9.08 -10.02 -7.71
C ARG A 155 -8.50 -8.64 -8.05
N LEU A 156 -7.16 -8.53 -8.16
CA LEU A 156 -6.58 -7.22 -8.48
C LEU A 156 -6.94 -6.78 -9.91
N ARG A 157 -7.07 -7.70 -10.86
CA ARG A 157 -7.57 -7.38 -12.20
C ARG A 157 -8.95 -6.69 -12.13
N HIS A 158 -9.89 -7.23 -11.38
CA HIS A 158 -11.21 -6.61 -11.19
C HIS A 158 -11.09 -5.22 -10.55
N GLN A 159 -10.28 -5.08 -9.51
CA GLN A 159 -10.06 -3.80 -8.83
C GLN A 159 -9.45 -2.74 -9.75
N VAL A 160 -8.44 -3.10 -10.56
CA VAL A 160 -7.81 -2.18 -11.50
C VAL A 160 -8.79 -1.76 -12.60
N LEU A 161 -9.61 -2.67 -13.12
CA LEU A 161 -10.66 -2.33 -14.09
C LEU A 161 -11.67 -1.36 -13.49
N ALA A 162 -12.13 -1.61 -12.25
CA ALA A 162 -13.04 -0.71 -11.55
C ALA A 162 -12.42 0.68 -11.36
N ARG A 163 -11.12 0.77 -11.02
CA ARG A 163 -10.42 2.07 -10.94
C ARG A 163 -10.37 2.80 -12.25
N LEU A 164 -9.99 2.14 -13.33
CA LEU A 164 -9.92 2.81 -14.63
C LEU A 164 -11.30 3.32 -15.08
N ALA A 165 -12.38 2.65 -14.68
CA ALA A 165 -13.75 3.05 -15.01
C ALA A 165 -14.28 4.18 -14.11
N GLU A 166 -14.01 4.15 -12.81
CA GLU A 166 -14.70 4.98 -11.82
C GLU A 166 -13.81 6.08 -11.19
N ASP A 167 -12.50 5.87 -11.12
CA ASP A 167 -11.53 6.81 -10.55
C ASP A 167 -10.16 6.73 -11.28
N PRO A 168 -10.09 7.12 -12.57
CA PRO A 168 -8.86 7.05 -13.35
C PRO A 168 -7.79 8.06 -12.92
N ASP A 169 -8.18 9.12 -12.20
CA ASP A 169 -7.24 10.15 -11.72
C ASP A 169 -6.56 9.75 -10.39
N GLY A 170 -7.22 8.92 -9.57
CA GLY A 170 -6.69 8.37 -8.32
C GLY A 170 -5.76 7.16 -8.47
N PHE A 171 -5.56 6.66 -9.69
CA PHE A 171 -4.83 5.42 -9.94
C PHE A 171 -3.86 5.51 -11.12
N VAL A 172 -2.71 4.85 -11.01
CA VAL A 172 -1.76 4.66 -12.12
C VAL A 172 -1.21 3.25 -12.11
N GLY A 173 -1.56 2.44 -13.11
CA GLY A 173 -0.87 1.18 -13.41
C GLY A 173 0.32 1.43 -14.33
N VAL A 174 1.43 0.70 -14.15
CA VAL A 174 2.63 0.81 -14.97
C VAL A 174 3.12 -0.58 -15.37
N LEU A 175 3.47 -0.72 -16.66
CA LEU A 175 4.02 -1.90 -17.28
C LEU A 175 5.44 -1.67 -17.74
N ALA A 176 6.30 -2.68 -17.58
CA ALA A 176 7.53 -2.82 -18.35
C ALA A 176 7.37 -3.94 -19.37
N MET A 177 7.62 -3.62 -20.64
CA MET A 177 7.43 -4.53 -21.77
C MET A 177 8.76 -4.78 -22.49
N ALA A 178 9.12 -6.04 -22.72
CA ALA A 178 10.21 -6.46 -23.59
C ALA A 178 9.61 -7.05 -24.87
N GLY A 179 9.61 -6.29 -25.98
CA GLY A 179 8.74 -6.64 -27.13
C GLY A 179 7.28 -6.74 -26.66
N ASP A 180 6.55 -7.79 -27.02
CA ASP A 180 5.15 -7.95 -26.58
C ASP A 180 4.99 -8.66 -25.24
N GLU A 181 6.10 -8.91 -24.54
CA GLU A 181 6.11 -9.63 -23.27
C GLU A 181 6.11 -8.65 -22.08
N PRO A 182 5.13 -8.75 -21.16
CA PRO A 182 5.15 -7.99 -19.92
C PRO A 182 6.12 -8.64 -18.93
N VAL A 183 7.14 -7.89 -18.51
CA VAL A 183 8.27 -8.38 -17.70
C VAL A 183 8.31 -7.78 -16.29
N SER A 184 7.53 -6.74 -16.07
CA SER A 184 7.37 -6.12 -14.76
C SER A 184 6.08 -5.31 -14.74
N SER A 185 5.45 -5.22 -13.58
CA SER A 185 4.31 -4.35 -13.37
C SER A 185 4.33 -3.76 -11.96
N ALA A 186 3.68 -2.62 -11.81
CA ALA A 186 3.45 -1.97 -10.52
C ALA A 186 2.24 -1.05 -10.60
N ARG A 187 1.70 -0.66 -9.45
CA ARG A 187 0.66 0.38 -9.36
C ARG A 187 1.09 1.51 -8.44
N MET A 188 0.42 2.64 -8.60
CA MET A 188 0.48 3.77 -7.70
C MET A 188 -0.94 4.23 -7.40
N GLU A 189 -1.24 4.36 -6.12
CA GLU A 189 -2.47 4.99 -5.64
C GLU A 189 -2.16 6.44 -5.29
N LEU A 190 -3.04 7.33 -5.72
CA LEU A 190 -2.91 8.75 -5.52
C LEU A 190 -3.96 9.16 -4.49
N HIS A 191 -3.56 9.93 -3.48
CA HIS A 191 -4.46 10.34 -2.39
C HIS A 191 -4.68 11.86 -2.45
N PRO A 192 -5.65 12.36 -3.24
CA PRO A 192 -5.89 13.79 -3.41
C PRO A 192 -6.05 14.51 -2.06
N GLY A 193 -5.34 15.62 -1.90
CA GLY A 193 -5.40 16.46 -0.71
C GLY A 193 -4.54 16.04 0.48
N THR A 194 -3.84 14.90 0.42
CA THR A 194 -2.89 14.49 1.48
C THR A 194 -1.44 14.85 1.14
N GLY A 195 -1.14 15.04 -0.15
CA GLY A 195 0.23 15.21 -0.65
C GLY A 195 0.99 13.88 -0.82
N PHE A 196 0.38 12.74 -0.50
CA PHE A 196 0.99 11.41 -0.61
C PHE A 196 0.48 10.60 -1.81
N ALA A 197 1.36 9.79 -2.38
CA ALA A 197 1.01 8.70 -3.28
C ALA A 197 1.66 7.40 -2.81
N GLY A 198 0.91 6.29 -2.85
CA GLY A 198 1.36 4.97 -2.43
C GLY A 198 1.89 4.12 -3.59
N LEU A 199 3.04 3.48 -3.43
CA LEU A 199 3.62 2.58 -4.42
C LEU A 199 3.32 1.11 -4.05
N TRP A 200 2.59 0.39 -4.90
CA TRP A 200 2.16 -0.97 -4.57
C TRP A 200 2.42 -1.99 -5.69
N GLY A 201 2.47 -3.27 -5.30
CA GLY A 201 2.46 -4.41 -6.24
C GLY A 201 3.61 -4.42 -7.25
N GLY A 202 4.75 -3.80 -6.91
CA GLY A 202 5.90 -3.70 -7.81
C GLY A 202 6.67 -5.01 -7.91
N GLY A 203 6.51 -5.73 -9.03
CA GLY A 203 7.20 -6.99 -9.29
C GLY A 203 7.88 -7.04 -10.64
N THR A 204 9.04 -7.69 -10.68
CA THR A 204 9.78 -8.00 -11.91
C THR A 204 9.93 -9.52 -12.02
N VAL A 205 9.59 -10.05 -13.20
CA VAL A 205 9.74 -11.47 -13.54
C VAL A 205 11.19 -11.90 -13.30
N GLU A 206 11.39 -13.10 -12.75
CA GLU A 206 12.68 -13.57 -12.24
C GLU A 206 13.84 -13.40 -13.24
N ALA A 207 13.66 -13.83 -14.49
CA ALA A 207 14.66 -13.72 -15.55
C ALA A 207 15.07 -12.27 -15.91
N TRP A 208 14.27 -11.29 -15.49
CA TRP A 208 14.48 -9.86 -15.74
C TRP A 208 14.97 -9.09 -14.51
N ARG A 209 15.12 -9.76 -13.36
CA ARG A 209 15.68 -9.17 -12.14
C ARG A 209 17.16 -8.79 -12.32
N GLY A 210 17.62 -7.82 -11.53
CA GLY A 210 19.00 -7.33 -11.58
C GLY A 210 19.34 -6.45 -12.80
N LYS A 211 18.38 -6.16 -13.69
CA LYS A 211 18.57 -5.36 -14.91
C LYS A 211 18.12 -3.89 -14.77
N GLY A 212 17.84 -3.43 -13.56
CA GLY A 212 17.41 -2.05 -13.29
C GLY A 212 15.91 -1.75 -13.51
N ILE A 213 15.10 -2.70 -13.96
CA ILE A 213 13.68 -2.46 -14.30
C ILE A 213 12.84 -2.00 -13.09
N TYR A 214 13.02 -2.62 -11.91
CA TYR A 214 12.32 -2.17 -10.70
C TYR A 214 12.63 -0.72 -10.35
N ARG A 215 13.91 -0.32 -10.42
CA ARG A 215 14.34 1.08 -10.21
C ARG A 215 13.69 2.01 -11.24
N ALA A 216 13.64 1.60 -12.50
CA ALA A 216 12.99 2.36 -13.56
C ALA A 216 11.48 2.55 -13.30
N LEU A 217 10.78 1.53 -12.78
CA LEU A 217 9.37 1.65 -12.38
C LEU A 217 9.17 2.62 -11.21
N VAL A 218 10.09 2.66 -10.25
CA VAL A 218 10.06 3.66 -9.16
C VAL A 218 10.26 5.07 -9.72
N ALA A 219 11.29 5.30 -10.54
CA ALA A 219 11.58 6.60 -11.15
C ALA A 219 10.42 7.10 -12.04
N PHE A 220 9.80 6.20 -12.81
CA PHE A 220 8.67 6.52 -13.67
C PHE A 220 7.44 6.96 -12.86
N ARG A 221 7.12 6.25 -11.76
CA ARG A 221 6.03 6.63 -10.86
C ARG A 221 6.34 7.91 -10.07
N ALA A 222 7.58 8.12 -9.66
CA ALA A 222 8.03 9.37 -9.04
C ALA A 222 7.85 10.58 -9.96
N ARG A 223 8.18 10.42 -11.26
CA ARG A 223 7.92 11.46 -12.26
C ARG A 223 6.42 11.80 -12.36
N ILE A 224 5.55 10.79 -12.43
CA ILE A 224 4.10 11.01 -12.49
C ILE A 224 3.59 11.70 -11.22
N ALA A 225 4.06 11.28 -10.05
CA ALA A 225 3.71 11.92 -8.79
C ALA A 225 4.11 13.40 -8.78
N ALA A 226 5.33 13.72 -9.26
CA ALA A 226 5.79 15.11 -9.39
C ALA A 226 4.93 15.92 -10.36
N GLU A 227 4.61 15.37 -11.53
CA GLU A 227 3.76 16.01 -12.54
C GLU A 227 2.33 16.25 -12.02
N ARG A 228 1.83 15.37 -11.15
CA ARG A 228 0.51 15.49 -10.50
C ARG A 228 0.53 16.28 -9.19
N GLY A 229 1.67 16.86 -8.80
CA GLY A 229 1.79 17.74 -7.63
C GLY A 229 1.81 17.02 -6.28
N TYR A 230 2.12 15.73 -6.25
CA TYR A 230 2.31 14.99 -5.00
C TYR A 230 3.70 15.29 -4.40
N HIS A 231 3.75 15.40 -3.09
CA HIS A 231 4.94 15.78 -2.34
C HIS A 231 5.71 14.58 -1.81
N TYR A 232 5.04 13.47 -1.53
CA TYR A 232 5.62 12.29 -0.90
C TYR A 232 5.22 11.01 -1.63
N LEU A 233 6.17 10.09 -1.80
CA LEU A 233 5.88 8.69 -2.10
C LEU A 233 5.99 7.88 -0.82
N GLN A 234 5.03 7.00 -0.59
CA GLN A 234 5.05 6.04 0.52
C GLN A 234 4.95 4.61 0.01
N VAL A 235 5.51 3.66 0.76
CA VAL A 235 5.39 2.22 0.51
C VAL A 235 5.67 1.45 1.78
N ASP A 236 4.88 0.40 2.01
CA ASP A 236 5.23 -0.65 2.95
C ASP A 236 6.10 -1.67 2.20
N ALA A 237 7.39 -1.66 2.53
CA ALA A 237 8.41 -2.39 1.81
C ALA A 237 8.78 -3.68 2.54
N SER A 238 8.64 -4.80 1.85
CA SER A 238 9.21 -6.08 2.28
C SER A 238 10.73 -6.01 2.48
N GLU A 239 11.29 -6.97 3.20
CA GLU A 239 12.75 -7.09 3.40
C GLU A 239 13.54 -7.08 2.09
N MET A 240 12.98 -7.64 1.01
CA MET A 240 13.62 -7.66 -0.31
C MET A 240 13.71 -6.28 -0.96
N SER A 241 12.64 -5.48 -0.84
CA SER A 241 12.53 -4.19 -1.54
C SER A 241 13.09 -3.03 -0.71
N SER A 242 13.05 -3.13 0.62
CA SER A 242 13.48 -2.07 1.54
C SER A 242 14.93 -1.58 1.31
N PRO A 243 15.94 -2.45 1.13
CA PRO A 243 17.31 -2.01 0.82
C PRO A 243 17.46 -1.34 -0.54
N ILE A 244 16.60 -1.67 -1.51
CA ILE A 244 16.61 -1.03 -2.84
C ILE A 244 16.03 0.38 -2.71
N LEU A 245 14.85 0.51 -2.09
CA LEU A 245 14.16 1.79 -1.93
C LEU A 245 14.95 2.78 -1.06
N ARG A 246 15.60 2.32 0.00
CA ARG A 246 16.51 3.17 0.80
C ARG A 246 17.65 3.77 -0.03
N ARG A 247 18.24 2.99 -0.94
CA ARG A 247 19.27 3.50 -1.88
C ARG A 247 18.72 4.49 -2.90
N LEU A 248 17.42 4.49 -3.13
CA LEU A 248 16.73 5.43 -4.02
C LEU A 248 16.31 6.73 -3.30
N GLY A 249 16.54 6.86 -2.00
CA GLY A 249 16.23 8.06 -1.23
C GLY A 249 15.05 7.92 -0.28
N PHE A 250 14.47 6.72 -0.11
CA PHE A 250 13.40 6.53 0.87
C PHE A 250 13.96 6.41 2.31
N ALA A 251 13.36 7.18 3.22
CA ALA A 251 13.61 7.09 4.65
C ALA A 251 12.67 6.05 5.30
N ALA A 252 13.22 5.22 6.18
CA ALA A 252 12.42 4.28 6.96
C ALA A 252 11.85 4.96 8.18
N LEU A 253 10.52 5.09 8.25
CA LEU A 253 9.84 5.80 9.33
C LEU A 253 9.41 4.89 10.47
N SER A 254 8.92 3.69 10.14
CA SER A 254 8.48 2.69 11.10
C SER A 254 8.46 1.29 10.49
N THR A 255 8.06 0.32 11.30
CA THR A 255 7.70 -1.04 10.86
C THR A 255 6.18 -1.19 10.98
N THR A 256 5.56 -1.84 10.01
CA THR A 256 4.16 -2.28 10.06
C THR A 256 4.12 -3.80 10.10
N THR A 257 3.15 -4.35 10.82
CA THR A 257 2.85 -5.78 10.81
C THR A 257 1.36 -5.93 10.54
N PRO A 258 0.97 -6.58 9.43
CA PRO A 258 -0.42 -6.93 9.20
C PRO A 258 -0.86 -7.97 10.24
N TYR A 259 -1.88 -7.65 11.04
CA TYR A 259 -2.56 -8.63 11.87
C TYR A 259 -3.88 -8.97 11.18
N VAL A 260 -4.06 -10.19 10.69
CA VAL A 260 -5.25 -10.57 9.92
C VAL A 260 -6.17 -11.41 10.80
N TYR A 261 -7.42 -10.99 10.89
CA TYR A 261 -8.50 -11.78 11.49
C TYR A 261 -9.21 -12.54 10.37
N ARG A 262 -9.45 -13.84 10.58
CA ARG A 262 -10.17 -14.70 9.63
C ARG A 262 -11.38 -15.29 10.34
N SER A 263 -12.57 -14.95 9.84
CA SER A 263 -13.83 -15.44 10.38
C SER A 263 -13.93 -16.96 10.17
N HIS A 264 -14.42 -17.67 11.19
CA HIS A 264 -14.60 -19.12 11.17
C HIS A 264 -15.95 -19.56 10.58
#